data_AF-A0A966SZ31-F1
#
_entry.id   AF-A0A966SZ31-F1
#
_cell.length_a   1.000
_cell.length_b   1.000
_cell.length_c   1.000
_cell.angle_alpha   90.00
_cell.angle_beta   90.00
_cell.angle_gamma   90.00
#
_symmetry.space_group_name_H-M   'P 1'
#
loop_
_entity.id
_entity.type
_entity.pdbx_description
1 polymer ?
#
loop_
_entity_poly.entity_id
_entity_poly.type
_entity_poly.pdbx_seq_one_letter_code
_entity_poly.pdbx_strand_id
1 'polypeptide(L)'
;MDHPLVFVVAPATQLPDGPVDWDDLVAAQRQGPRGAFALRLFPAAGHGAEALAALPWDGQLPARPLCDALVPQFDPRLNALGVYRRSGDDGPFQCLDRFALADASNETCWFYPTHDGTFLSWERALELGLDPGAVAADAQPLAPGTYARSHVTVLWSLLADDASLTCVGLTYGGQRIEWPQAHQTPEPMATWSLFRVDTQADVALRIDASQTVFQEPLAEG
;
A
#
# COMPACT_ATOMS: atom_id res chain seq x y z
N MET A 1 -20.01 24.12 -0.79
CA MET A 1 -19.22 23.24 0.09
C MET A 1 -18.25 22.50 -0.81
N ASP A 2 -16.98 22.40 -0.44
CA ASP A 2 -16.01 21.64 -1.24
C ASP A 2 -16.12 20.17 -0.80
N HIS A 3 -16.51 19.30 -1.73
CA HIS A 3 -16.64 17.86 -1.44
C HIS A 3 -15.25 17.22 -1.43
N PRO A 4 -15.03 16.19 -0.59
CA PRO A 4 -13.75 15.49 -0.57
C PRO A 4 -13.45 14.88 -1.94
N LEU A 5 -12.15 14.82 -2.27
CA LEU A 5 -11.68 14.10 -3.45
C LEU A 5 -11.88 12.60 -3.25
N VAL A 6 -12.29 11.94 -4.32
CA VAL A 6 -12.39 10.48 -4.39
C VAL A 6 -11.36 10.00 -5.40
N PHE A 7 -10.61 8.97 -5.03
CA PHE A 7 -9.56 8.38 -5.82
C PHE A 7 -9.95 6.97 -6.25
N VAL A 8 -9.73 6.63 -7.51
CA VAL A 8 -9.99 5.29 -8.04
C VAL A 8 -8.73 4.78 -8.73
N VAL A 9 -8.30 3.57 -8.41
CA VAL A 9 -7.20 2.89 -9.09
C VAL A 9 -7.76 1.75 -9.93
N ALA A 10 -7.54 1.81 -11.23
CA ALA A 10 -7.98 0.82 -12.21
C ALA A 10 -7.11 0.88 -13.47
N PRO A 11 -7.17 -0.09 -14.40
CA PRO A 11 -6.62 0.10 -15.73
C PRO A 11 -7.20 1.37 -16.39
N ALA A 12 -6.40 2.09 -17.17
CA ALA A 12 -6.81 3.39 -17.74
C ALA A 12 -8.13 3.31 -18.55
N THR A 13 -8.37 2.19 -19.23
CA THR A 13 -9.58 1.93 -20.02
C THR A 13 -10.83 1.68 -19.19
N GLN A 14 -10.68 1.43 -17.88
CA GLN A 14 -11.78 1.16 -16.95
C GLN A 14 -12.11 2.37 -16.07
N LEU A 15 -11.32 3.44 -16.13
CA LEU A 15 -11.59 4.67 -15.40
C LEU A 15 -12.68 5.48 -16.12
N PRO A 16 -13.84 5.76 -15.49
CA PRO A 16 -14.90 6.48 -16.16
C PRO A 16 -14.52 7.92 -16.54
N ASP A 17 -14.99 8.39 -17.70
CA ASP A 17 -15.05 9.81 -18.06
C ASP A 17 -16.45 10.39 -17.89
N GLY A 18 -16.50 11.65 -17.45
CA GLY A 18 -17.75 12.40 -17.33
C GLY A 18 -18.44 12.27 -15.98
N PRO A 19 -19.73 12.66 -15.90
CA PRO A 19 -20.53 12.54 -14.70
C PRO A 19 -20.81 11.06 -14.40
N VAL A 20 -20.42 10.61 -13.22
CA VAL A 20 -20.60 9.23 -12.76
C VAL A 20 -21.19 9.18 -11.36
N ASP A 21 -21.85 8.08 -11.02
CA ASP A 21 -22.33 7.86 -9.66
C ASP A 21 -21.29 7.11 -8.81
N TRP A 22 -21.64 6.81 -7.56
CA TRP A 22 -20.74 6.08 -6.67
C TRP A 22 -20.56 4.61 -7.09
N ASP A 23 -21.60 3.99 -7.62
CA ASP A 23 -21.59 2.58 -7.99
C ASP A 23 -20.67 2.35 -9.20
N ASP A 24 -20.62 3.31 -10.13
CA ASP A 24 -19.67 3.34 -11.24
C ASP A 24 -18.21 3.39 -10.74
N LEU A 25 -17.92 4.25 -9.76
CA LEU A 25 -16.58 4.39 -9.19
C LEU A 25 -16.15 3.11 -8.45
N VAL A 26 -17.07 2.49 -7.71
CA VAL A 26 -16.85 1.18 -7.06
C VAL A 26 -16.62 0.10 -8.11
N ALA A 27 -17.41 0.07 -9.18
CA ALA A 27 -17.25 -0.90 -10.26
C ALA A 27 -15.89 -0.77 -10.96
N ALA A 28 -15.42 0.46 -11.20
CA ALA A 28 -14.09 0.72 -11.74
C ALA A 28 -12.98 0.28 -10.77
N GLN A 29 -13.08 0.61 -9.48
CA GLN A 29 -12.11 0.21 -8.46
C GLN A 29 -11.95 -1.32 -8.38
N ARG A 30 -13.03 -2.09 -8.58
CA ARG A 30 -13.00 -3.57 -8.61
C ARG A 30 -12.24 -4.16 -9.80
N GLN A 31 -11.95 -3.36 -10.83
CA GLN A 31 -11.05 -3.74 -11.93
C GLN A 31 -9.58 -3.43 -11.61
N GLY A 32 -9.32 -2.73 -10.50
CA GLY A 32 -8.00 -2.39 -10.01
C GLY A 32 -7.27 -3.53 -9.30
N PRO A 33 -6.31 -3.19 -8.41
CA PRO A 33 -5.52 -4.16 -7.66
C PRO A 33 -6.40 -5.13 -6.89
N ARG A 34 -6.07 -6.43 -7.02
CA ARG A 34 -6.68 -7.53 -6.25
C ARG A 34 -5.71 -8.19 -5.29
N GLY A 35 -4.42 -7.90 -5.41
CA GLY A 35 -3.39 -8.38 -4.51
C GLY A 35 -3.01 -7.33 -3.49
N ALA A 36 -2.64 -7.79 -2.31
CA ALA A 36 -2.01 -7.00 -1.28
C ALA A 36 -1.08 -7.90 -0.45
N PHE A 37 -0.29 -7.29 0.41
CA PHE A 37 0.38 -8.03 1.48
C PHE A 37 0.23 -7.30 2.81
N ALA A 38 0.05 -8.08 3.87
CA ALA A 38 0.20 -7.59 5.23
C ALA A 38 1.69 -7.57 5.55
N LEU A 39 2.16 -6.43 6.06
CA LEU A 39 3.56 -6.18 6.40
C LEU A 39 3.66 -5.85 7.88
N ARG A 40 4.52 -6.57 8.58
CA ARG A 40 5.01 -6.15 9.89
C ARG A 40 6.52 -6.04 9.92
N LEU A 41 7.01 -4.97 10.55
CA LEU A 41 8.44 -4.73 10.71
C LEU A 41 8.81 -4.68 12.18
N PHE A 42 9.93 -5.30 12.54
CA PHE A 42 10.44 -5.36 13.91
C PHE A 42 11.94 -5.07 13.94
N PRO A 43 12.50 -4.55 15.04
CA PRO A 43 13.94 -4.66 15.28
C PRO A 43 14.33 -6.14 15.36
N ALA A 44 15.49 -6.52 14.83
CA ALA A 44 15.88 -7.94 14.81
C ALA A 44 16.16 -8.52 16.20
N ALA A 45 16.44 -7.70 17.22
CA ALA A 45 16.59 -8.12 18.63
C ALA A 45 17.48 -9.37 18.89
N GLY A 46 18.48 -9.62 18.04
CA GLY A 46 19.38 -10.78 18.16
C GLY A 46 18.92 -12.04 17.42
N HIS A 47 17.79 -12.00 16.69
CA HIS A 47 17.41 -13.05 15.75
C HIS A 47 18.43 -13.13 14.61
N GLY A 48 19.03 -14.31 14.46
CA GLY A 48 19.84 -14.66 13.29
C GLY A 48 19.01 -15.40 12.23
N ALA A 49 19.61 -15.61 11.06
CA ALA A 49 18.99 -16.31 9.93
C ALA A 49 18.39 -17.69 10.32
N GLU A 50 19.10 -18.44 11.16
CA GLU A 50 18.70 -19.78 11.65
C GLU A 50 17.40 -19.75 12.47
N ALA A 51 17.05 -18.61 13.07
CA ALA A 51 15.89 -18.48 13.94
C ALA A 51 14.58 -18.24 13.18
N LEU A 52 14.63 -17.91 11.88
CA LEU A 52 13.44 -17.50 11.13
C LEU A 52 12.40 -18.62 11.01
N ALA A 53 12.83 -19.88 10.93
CA ALA A 53 11.92 -21.03 10.84
C ALA A 53 11.12 -21.30 12.13
N ALA A 54 11.58 -20.77 13.26
CA ALA A 54 10.89 -20.89 14.54
C ALA A 54 9.98 -19.68 14.83
N LEU A 55 9.95 -18.67 13.95
CA LEU A 55 9.10 -17.51 14.11
C LEU A 55 7.63 -17.85 13.79
N PRO A 56 6.67 -17.21 14.48
CA PRO A 56 5.27 -17.57 14.37
C PRO A 56 4.70 -17.20 12.99
N TRP A 57 3.85 -18.07 12.47
CA TRP A 57 3.22 -17.87 11.16
C TRP A 57 2.33 -16.63 11.10
N ASP A 58 1.65 -16.28 12.18
CA ASP A 58 0.70 -15.16 12.25
C ASP A 58 1.37 -13.79 12.40
N GLY A 59 2.71 -13.75 12.42
CA GLY A 59 3.48 -12.53 12.51
C GLY A 59 3.43 -11.85 13.87
N GLN A 60 2.95 -12.52 14.93
CA GLN A 60 2.80 -11.93 16.26
C GLN A 60 4.04 -12.16 17.11
N LEU A 61 4.79 -11.10 17.41
CA LEU A 61 5.90 -11.14 18.36
C LEU A 61 5.53 -10.43 19.67
N PRO A 62 6.16 -10.78 20.81
CA PRO A 62 5.97 -10.05 22.05
C PRO A 62 6.39 -8.57 21.96
N ALA A 63 7.32 -8.26 21.05
CA ALA A 63 7.74 -6.90 20.78
C ALA A 63 6.71 -6.17 19.90
N ARG A 64 6.43 -4.90 20.21
CA ARG A 64 5.59 -4.06 19.36
C ARG A 64 6.26 -3.85 17.99
N PRO A 65 5.54 -4.02 16.87
CA PRO A 65 6.11 -3.74 15.57
C PRO A 65 6.42 -2.24 15.39
N LEU A 66 7.47 -1.95 14.62
CA LEU A 66 7.78 -0.62 14.09
C LEU A 66 6.73 -0.19 13.06
N CYS A 67 6.24 -1.15 12.28
CA CYS A 67 5.20 -0.96 11.28
C CYS A 67 4.26 -2.17 11.28
N ASP A 68 2.96 -1.92 11.19
CA ASP A 68 1.92 -2.91 10.91
C ASP A 68 0.98 -2.31 9.88
N ALA A 69 1.10 -2.75 8.63
CA ALA A 69 0.45 -2.12 7.49
C ALA A 69 -0.11 -3.15 6.52
N LEU A 70 -1.27 -2.83 5.95
CA LEU A 70 -1.74 -3.48 4.73
C LEU A 70 -1.25 -2.68 3.52
N VAL A 71 -0.60 -3.36 2.59
CA VAL A 71 0.00 -2.75 1.41
C VAL A 71 -0.66 -3.30 0.14
N PRO A 72 -1.57 -2.54 -0.49
CA PRO A 72 -2.14 -2.91 -1.78
C PRO A 72 -1.06 -2.96 -2.87
N GLN A 73 -1.14 -3.95 -3.75
CA GLN A 73 -0.24 -4.07 -4.90
C GLN A 73 -0.70 -3.15 -6.03
N PHE A 74 -0.48 -1.84 -5.87
CA PHE A 74 -0.59 -0.92 -7.00
C PHE A 74 0.58 -1.21 -7.95
N ASP A 75 0.32 -1.61 -9.18
CA ASP A 75 1.35 -1.75 -10.21
C ASP A 75 1.33 -0.51 -11.09
N PRO A 76 2.32 0.40 -11.00
CA PRO A 76 2.29 1.63 -11.77
C PRO A 76 2.38 1.43 -13.29
N ARG A 77 2.79 0.24 -13.76
CA ARG A 77 2.82 -0.12 -15.19
C ARG A 77 1.45 -0.53 -15.71
N LEU A 78 0.57 -1.03 -14.84
CA LEU A 78 -0.75 -1.56 -15.22
C LEU A 78 -1.91 -0.68 -14.75
N ASN A 79 -1.69 0.13 -13.73
CA ASN A 79 -2.73 0.91 -13.08
C ASN A 79 -2.63 2.40 -13.43
N ALA A 80 -3.80 3.02 -13.52
CA ALA A 80 -4.01 4.44 -13.61
C ALA A 80 -4.78 4.93 -12.38
N LEU A 81 -4.69 6.23 -12.11
CA LEU A 81 -5.46 6.90 -11.07
C LEU A 81 -6.49 7.81 -11.71
N GLY A 82 -7.75 7.63 -11.34
CA GLY A 82 -8.83 8.58 -11.58
C GLY A 82 -9.09 9.40 -10.32
N VAL A 83 -9.25 10.71 -10.49
CA VAL A 83 -9.56 11.64 -9.40
C VAL A 83 -10.88 12.32 -9.67
N TYR A 84 -11.80 12.21 -8.72
CA TYR A 84 -13.19 12.61 -8.87
C TYR A 84 -13.60 13.54 -7.73
N ARG A 85 -14.60 14.39 -8.00
CA ARG A 85 -15.21 15.26 -7.00
C ARG A 85 -16.71 15.33 -7.19
N ARG A 86 -17.46 15.30 -6.09
CA ARG A 86 -18.93 15.38 -6.14
C ARG A 86 -19.42 16.78 -6.51
N SER A 87 -20.42 16.86 -7.37
CA SER A 87 -21.05 18.10 -7.83
C SER A 87 -22.18 18.53 -6.90
N GLY A 88 -21.88 18.95 -5.67
CA GLY A 88 -22.90 19.19 -4.65
C GLY A 88 -23.23 17.95 -3.82
N ASP A 89 -24.04 18.11 -2.77
CA ASP A 89 -24.30 17.05 -1.77
C ASP A 89 -24.91 15.78 -2.37
N ASP A 90 -25.74 15.93 -3.41
CA ASP A 90 -26.44 14.82 -4.08
C ASP A 90 -26.11 14.70 -5.59
N GLY A 91 -25.14 15.49 -6.08
CA GLY A 91 -24.80 15.48 -7.50
C GLY A 91 -23.90 14.31 -7.91
N PRO A 92 -23.72 14.10 -9.22
CA PRO A 92 -22.78 13.13 -9.74
C PRO A 92 -21.33 13.54 -9.43
N PHE A 93 -20.43 12.57 -9.45
CA PHE A 93 -19.00 12.79 -9.43
C PHE A 93 -18.52 13.28 -10.80
N GLN A 94 -17.74 14.35 -10.80
CA GLN A 94 -17.02 14.85 -11.95
C GLN A 94 -15.59 14.33 -11.94
N CYS A 95 -15.16 13.77 -13.06
CA CYS A 95 -13.76 13.47 -13.30
C CYS A 95 -12.93 14.76 -13.38
N LEU A 96 -11.97 14.91 -12.46
CA LEU A 96 -11.01 16.01 -12.45
C LEU A 96 -9.73 15.67 -13.21
N ASP A 97 -9.28 14.42 -13.12
CA ASP A 97 -8.05 13.95 -13.76
C ASP A 97 -8.05 12.42 -13.91
N ARG A 98 -7.34 11.93 -14.92
CA ARG A 98 -7.00 10.51 -15.13
C ARG A 98 -5.60 10.43 -15.70
N PHE A 99 -4.74 9.62 -15.10
CA PHE A 99 -3.36 9.47 -15.56
C PHE A 99 -2.78 8.11 -15.15
N ALA A 100 -1.77 7.64 -15.88
CA ALA A 100 -1.06 6.42 -15.50
C ALA A 100 -0.31 6.63 -14.19
N LEU A 101 -0.31 5.65 -13.29
CA LEU A 101 0.43 5.78 -12.03
C LEU A 101 1.94 5.95 -12.25
N ALA A 102 2.48 5.44 -13.36
CA ALA A 102 3.87 5.69 -13.78
C ALA A 102 4.19 7.18 -14.01
N ASP A 103 3.18 8.03 -14.26
CA ASP A 103 3.36 9.48 -14.47
C ASP A 103 3.26 10.29 -13.17
N ALA A 104 3.03 9.64 -12.03
CA ALA A 104 2.98 10.29 -10.72
C ALA A 104 4.39 10.65 -10.22
N SER A 105 4.48 11.66 -9.36
CA SER A 105 5.69 11.88 -8.55
C SER A 105 5.99 10.64 -7.70
N ASN A 106 7.26 10.43 -7.35
CA ASN A 106 7.66 9.33 -6.50
C ASN A 106 8.40 9.80 -5.25
N GLU A 107 8.19 9.07 -4.15
CA GLU A 107 8.92 9.25 -2.90
C GLU A 107 9.24 7.89 -2.29
N THR A 108 10.34 7.85 -1.55
CA THR A 108 10.69 6.70 -0.72
C THR A 108 9.68 6.56 0.41
N CYS A 109 9.17 5.35 0.61
CA CYS A 109 8.22 5.08 1.68
C CYS A 109 8.88 5.15 3.06
N TRP A 110 8.14 5.73 4.00
CA TRP A 110 8.51 5.92 5.40
C TRP A 110 8.06 4.79 6.33
N PHE A 111 7.40 3.73 5.82
CA PHE A 111 7.10 2.53 6.59
C PHE A 111 8.35 1.72 6.92
N TYR A 112 9.36 1.78 6.05
CA TYR A 112 10.60 1.06 6.23
C TYR A 112 11.58 1.85 7.11
N PRO A 113 12.39 1.18 7.94
CA PRO A 113 13.46 1.82 8.67
C PRO A 113 14.42 2.55 7.72
N THR A 114 14.68 3.83 8.01
CA THR A 114 15.60 4.70 7.26
C THR A 114 16.92 4.94 8.00
N HIS A 115 17.18 4.17 9.06
CA HIS A 115 18.39 4.26 9.87
C HIS A 115 19.14 2.93 9.85
N ASP A 116 20.44 3.00 10.06
CA ASP A 116 21.30 1.83 10.07
C ASP A 116 20.85 0.83 11.15
N GLY A 117 20.80 -0.45 10.79
CA GLY A 117 20.38 -1.49 11.72
C GLY A 117 19.97 -2.80 11.04
N THR A 118 19.63 -3.78 11.87
CA THR A 118 19.10 -5.07 11.42
C THR A 118 17.66 -5.22 11.89
N PHE A 119 16.80 -5.67 10.98
CA PHE A 119 15.36 -5.71 11.15
C PHE A 119 14.79 -7.04 10.66
N LEU A 120 13.59 -7.36 11.12
CA LEU A 120 12.78 -8.46 10.64
C LEU A 120 11.56 -7.89 9.90
N SER A 121 11.23 -8.45 8.74
CA SER A 121 9.91 -8.30 8.12
C SER A 121 9.13 -9.61 8.22
N TRP A 122 7.83 -9.48 8.44
CA TRP A 122 6.85 -10.53 8.21
C TRP A 122 5.91 -10.05 7.10
N GLU A 123 5.79 -10.86 6.06
CA GLU A 123 4.98 -10.55 4.89
C GLU A 123 4.03 -11.70 4.59
N ARG A 124 2.75 -11.39 4.47
CA ARG A 124 1.72 -12.36 4.09
C ARG A 124 0.91 -11.81 2.94
N ALA A 125 0.97 -12.49 1.80
CA ALA A 125 0.14 -12.16 0.66
C ALA A 125 -1.35 -12.39 1.00
N LEU A 126 -2.21 -11.57 0.40
CA LEU A 126 -3.65 -11.73 0.47
C LEU A 126 -4.32 -11.22 -0.81
N GLU A 127 -5.46 -11.80 -1.12
CA GLU A 127 -6.43 -11.21 -2.05
C GLU A 127 -7.23 -10.14 -1.31
N LEU A 128 -7.44 -8.99 -1.95
CA LEU A 128 -8.08 -7.81 -1.38
C LEU A 128 -9.05 -7.20 -2.40
N GLY A 129 -10.24 -6.84 -1.92
CA GLY A 129 -11.11 -5.88 -2.60
C GLY A 129 -11.04 -4.53 -1.91
N LEU A 130 -10.83 -3.48 -2.69
CA LEU A 130 -10.84 -2.10 -2.21
C LEU A 130 -12.05 -1.35 -2.75
N ASP A 131 -12.57 -0.43 -1.95
CA ASP A 131 -13.48 0.63 -2.39
C ASP A 131 -12.69 1.90 -2.76
N PRO A 132 -13.32 2.87 -3.47
CA PRO A 132 -12.67 4.13 -3.82
C PRO A 132 -12.03 4.82 -2.61
N GLY A 133 -10.82 5.32 -2.81
CA GLY A 133 -10.00 5.90 -1.75
C GLY A 133 -10.32 7.36 -1.47
N ALA A 134 -9.97 7.79 -0.27
CA ALA A 134 -10.08 9.17 0.18
C ALA A 134 -8.93 9.52 1.12
N VAL A 135 -8.63 10.81 1.25
CA VAL A 135 -7.77 11.30 2.32
C VAL A 135 -8.63 11.55 3.57
N ALA A 136 -8.11 11.24 4.75
CA ALA A 136 -8.84 11.40 6.00
C ALA A 136 -9.34 12.85 6.20
N ALA A 137 -10.56 13.01 6.71
CA ALA A 137 -11.24 14.30 6.80
C ALA A 137 -10.61 15.28 7.81
N ASP A 138 -9.88 14.76 8.80
CA ASP A 138 -9.12 15.50 9.81
C ASP A 138 -7.70 15.85 9.37
N ALA A 139 -7.30 15.38 8.19
CA ALA A 139 -5.99 15.62 7.68
C ALA A 139 -5.81 17.11 7.32
N GLN A 140 -4.62 17.64 7.64
CA GLN A 140 -4.32 19.08 7.60
C GLN A 140 -4.76 19.68 6.25
N PRO A 141 -5.64 20.69 6.21
CA PRO A 141 -6.22 21.12 4.96
C PRO A 141 -5.13 21.65 4.03
N LEU A 142 -4.91 20.95 2.92
CA LEU A 142 -4.35 21.58 1.72
C LEU A 142 -5.23 22.81 1.46
N ALA A 143 -4.60 23.96 1.21
CA ALA A 143 -5.32 25.21 1.01
C ALA A 143 -6.50 24.97 0.05
N PRO A 144 -7.74 25.36 0.41
CA PRO A 144 -8.92 25.08 -0.40
C PRO A 144 -8.73 25.76 -1.76
N GLY A 145 -8.54 24.96 -2.80
CA GLY A 145 -8.26 25.47 -4.13
C GLY A 145 -7.71 24.40 -5.05
N THR A 146 -8.64 23.74 -5.76
CA THR A 146 -8.43 22.91 -6.96
C THR A 146 -7.49 21.71 -6.79
N TYR A 147 -7.93 20.54 -7.26
CA TYR A 147 -7.03 19.40 -7.39
C TYR A 147 -5.77 19.77 -8.18
N ALA A 148 -4.61 19.33 -7.71
CA ALA A 148 -3.34 19.46 -8.42
C ALA A 148 -2.64 18.10 -8.47
N ARG A 149 -2.35 17.61 -9.68
CA ARG A 149 -1.65 16.33 -9.88
C ARG A 149 -0.29 16.27 -9.19
N SER A 150 0.41 17.40 -9.11
CA SER A 150 1.72 17.50 -8.45
C SER A 150 1.69 17.15 -6.95
N HIS A 151 0.51 17.09 -6.34
CA HIS A 151 0.35 16.65 -4.96
C HIS A 151 0.16 15.14 -4.83
N VAL A 152 -0.05 14.41 -5.93
CA VAL A 152 -0.12 12.95 -5.91
C VAL A 152 1.29 12.37 -5.98
N THR A 153 1.62 11.51 -5.03
CA THR A 153 2.89 10.79 -4.98
C THR A 153 2.68 9.29 -4.81
N VAL A 154 3.44 8.49 -5.54
CA VAL A 154 3.62 7.04 -5.38
C VAL A 154 4.72 6.78 -4.36
N LEU A 155 4.40 6.06 -3.30
CA LEU A 155 5.36 5.64 -2.28
C LEU A 155 5.98 4.31 -2.68
N TRP A 156 7.31 4.22 -2.69
CA TRP A 156 8.04 3.00 -3.05
C TRP A 156 8.71 2.34 -1.85
N SER A 157 8.68 1.00 -1.84
CA SER A 157 9.44 0.21 -0.85
C SER A 157 10.95 0.46 -0.96
N LEU A 158 11.64 0.47 0.18
CA LEU A 158 13.10 0.44 0.25
C LEU A 158 13.70 -0.95 0.03
N LEU A 159 12.89 -2.03 0.10
CA LEU A 159 13.35 -3.43 0.01
C LEU A 159 13.72 -3.90 -1.40
N ALA A 160 13.60 -3.04 -2.42
CA ALA A 160 13.66 -3.49 -3.81
C ALA A 160 15.08 -3.44 -4.38
N ASP A 161 15.80 -4.56 -4.30
CA ASP A 161 17.07 -4.75 -5.01
C ASP A 161 16.91 -5.10 -6.50
N ASP A 162 15.74 -5.50 -7.00
CA ASP A 162 15.61 -5.81 -8.43
C ASP A 162 14.16 -5.78 -8.96
N ALA A 163 13.99 -5.20 -10.16
CA ALA A 163 12.85 -5.21 -11.10
C ALA A 163 11.40 -4.88 -10.66
N SER A 164 11.02 -5.00 -9.39
CA SER A 164 9.67 -4.77 -8.87
C SER A 164 9.71 -3.83 -7.68
N LEU A 165 10.02 -2.55 -7.91
CA LEU A 165 9.64 -1.51 -6.96
C LEU A 165 8.15 -1.71 -6.68
N THR A 166 7.80 -2.19 -5.49
CA THR A 166 6.41 -2.39 -5.11
C THR A 166 5.93 -1.03 -4.67
N CYS A 167 4.96 -0.44 -5.38
CA CYS A 167 4.26 0.70 -4.82
C CYS A 167 3.62 0.23 -3.52
N VAL A 168 3.93 0.92 -2.44
CA VAL A 168 3.45 0.57 -1.10
C VAL A 168 2.35 1.52 -0.61
N GLY A 169 1.98 2.50 -1.44
CA GLY A 169 0.89 3.41 -1.15
C GLY A 169 0.89 4.63 -2.06
N LEU A 170 -0.18 5.41 -1.94
CA LEU A 170 -0.35 6.67 -2.63
C LEU A 170 -0.60 7.76 -1.59
N THR A 171 -0.07 8.95 -1.82
CA THR A 171 -0.37 10.13 -1.02
C THR A 171 -0.93 11.24 -1.88
N TYR A 172 -1.75 12.10 -1.26
CA TYR A 172 -2.16 13.38 -1.83
C TYR A 172 -1.82 14.51 -0.84
N GLY A 173 -0.95 15.42 -1.24
CA GLY A 173 -0.45 16.54 -0.43
C GLY A 173 0.20 16.10 0.87
N GLY A 174 1.03 15.05 0.80
CA GLY A 174 1.74 14.48 1.95
C GLY A 174 0.89 13.60 2.86
N GLN A 175 -0.38 13.36 2.53
CA GLN A 175 -1.30 12.55 3.33
C GLN A 175 -1.62 11.26 2.61
N ARG A 176 -1.64 10.14 3.32
CA ARG A 176 -1.95 8.83 2.74
C ARG A 176 -3.39 8.82 2.22
N ILE A 177 -3.57 8.34 1.00
CA ILE A 177 -4.88 7.99 0.48
C ILE A 177 -5.25 6.65 1.11
N GLU A 178 -6.36 6.63 1.84
CA GLU A 178 -6.88 5.46 2.50
C GLU A 178 -7.88 4.76 1.60
N TRP A 179 -7.78 3.44 1.53
CA TRP A 179 -8.59 2.59 0.68
C TRP A 179 -9.44 1.68 1.58
N PRO A 180 -10.76 1.93 1.71
CA PRO A 180 -11.60 1.08 2.52
C PRO A 180 -11.59 -0.36 2.00
N GLN A 181 -11.47 -1.31 2.92
CA GLN A 181 -11.43 -2.73 2.58
C GLN A 181 -12.85 -3.25 2.42
N ALA A 182 -13.17 -3.79 1.24
CA ALA A 182 -14.43 -4.47 0.97
C ALA A 182 -14.39 -5.94 1.39
N HIS A 183 -13.27 -6.63 1.12
CA HIS A 183 -13.03 -8.02 1.54
C HIS A 183 -11.53 -8.31 1.58
N GLN A 184 -11.14 -9.34 2.34
CA GLN A 184 -9.77 -9.86 2.37
C GLN A 184 -9.76 -11.38 2.52
N THR A 185 -8.87 -12.04 1.78
CA THR A 185 -8.61 -13.48 1.88
C THR A 185 -7.11 -13.71 1.96
N PRO A 186 -6.56 -14.00 3.15
CA PRO A 186 -5.12 -14.11 3.32
C PRO A 186 -4.59 -15.51 2.98
N GLU A 187 -3.43 -15.58 2.33
CA GLU A 187 -2.78 -16.84 1.93
C GLU A 187 -2.41 -17.71 3.15
N PRO A 188 -2.35 -19.05 3.05
CA PRO A 188 -2.03 -19.91 4.19
C PRO A 188 -0.53 -19.91 4.54
N MET A 189 0.28 -19.08 3.88
CA MET A 189 1.72 -18.94 4.11
C MET A 189 2.12 -17.49 4.32
N ALA A 190 3.20 -17.29 5.05
CA ALA A 190 3.84 -16.00 5.24
C ALA A 190 5.36 -16.16 5.14
N THR A 191 6.09 -15.06 4.91
CA THR A 191 7.55 -15.06 4.85
C THR A 191 8.10 -14.15 5.92
N TRP A 192 9.02 -14.69 6.71
CA TRP A 192 9.89 -13.90 7.56
C TRP A 192 11.19 -13.59 6.83
N SER A 193 11.62 -12.34 6.83
CA SER A 193 12.91 -11.93 6.27
C SER A 193 13.73 -11.19 7.30
N LEU A 194 15.02 -11.50 7.38
CA LEU A 194 16.02 -10.72 8.11
C LEU A 194 16.71 -9.80 7.10
N PHE A 195 16.71 -8.50 7.34
CA PHE A 195 17.35 -7.53 6.46
C PHE A 195 18.15 -6.50 7.24
N ARG A 196 19.11 -5.88 6.55
CA ARG A 196 19.96 -4.82 7.09
C ARG A 196 19.79 -3.55 6.29
N VAL A 197 19.71 -2.44 7.00
CA VAL A 197 19.81 -1.10 6.42
C VAL A 197 21.19 -0.54 6.74
N ASP A 198 21.88 -0.04 5.73
CA ASP A 198 23.16 0.67 5.82
C ASP A 198 23.10 1.88 4.88
N THR A 199 22.84 3.06 5.43
CA THR A 199 22.65 4.30 4.68
C THR A 199 23.90 4.81 3.97
N GLN A 200 25.07 4.25 4.29
CA GLN A 200 26.35 4.61 3.67
C GLN A 200 26.78 3.60 2.59
N ALA A 201 26.07 2.47 2.46
CA ALA A 201 26.36 1.46 1.45
C ALA A 201 25.80 1.86 0.06
N ASP A 202 26.41 1.33 -1.00
CA ASP A 202 25.92 1.49 -2.37
C ASP A 202 24.51 0.92 -2.55
N VAL A 203 24.20 -0.13 -1.78
CA VAL A 203 22.88 -0.74 -1.66
C VAL A 203 22.43 -0.55 -0.22
N ALA A 204 21.51 0.40 -0.02
CA ALA A 204 21.10 0.83 1.32
C ALA A 204 20.37 -0.25 2.12
N LEU A 205 19.82 -1.26 1.45
CA LEU A 205 19.08 -2.34 2.09
C LEU A 205 19.48 -3.69 1.50
N ARG A 206 19.88 -4.64 2.35
CA ARG A 206 20.15 -6.02 1.94
C ARG A 206 19.34 -7.03 2.73
N ILE A 207 18.72 -8.00 2.04
CA ILE A 207 18.10 -9.16 2.69
C ILE A 207 19.21 -10.18 3.02
N ASP A 208 19.40 -10.44 4.32
CA ASP A 208 20.41 -11.37 4.82
C ASP A 208 19.86 -12.82 4.83
N ALA A 209 18.56 -13.02 5.07
CA ALA A 209 17.89 -14.34 5.02
C ALA A 209 16.37 -14.22 4.89
N SER A 210 15.71 -15.27 4.40
CA SER A 210 14.25 -15.37 4.32
C SER A 210 13.77 -16.80 4.57
N GLN A 211 12.64 -16.95 5.23
CA GLN A 211 12.02 -18.25 5.50
C GLN A 211 10.49 -18.16 5.37
N THR A 212 9.92 -19.04 4.55
CA THR A 212 8.47 -19.22 4.47
C THR A 212 7.98 -20.11 5.60
N VAL A 213 6.92 -19.68 6.26
CA VAL A 213 6.21 -20.38 7.34
C VAL A 213 4.77 -20.62 6.90
N PHE A 214 4.16 -21.70 7.40
CA PHE A 214 2.83 -22.16 6.98
C PHE A 214 1.88 -22.19 8.17
N GLN A 215 0.60 -21.98 7.91
CA GLN A 215 -0.44 -22.18 8.89
C GLN A 215 -0.46 -23.66 9.28
N GLU A 216 -0.33 -23.97 10.56
CA GLU A 216 -0.53 -25.34 11.03
C GLU A 216 -1.99 -25.74 10.79
N PRO A 217 -2.26 -26.96 10.27
CA PRO A 217 -3.62 -27.45 10.15
C PRO A 217 -4.27 -27.47 11.55
N LEU A 218 -5.48 -26.90 11.67
CA LEU A 218 -6.29 -27.09 12.86
C LEU A 218 -6.43 -28.60 13.09
N ALA A 219 -5.85 -29.12 14.17
CA ALA A 219 -6.06 -30.50 14.56
C ALA A 219 -7.57 -30.71 14.75
N GLU A 220 -8.18 -31.54 13.91
CA GLU A 220 -9.58 -31.95 14.08
C GLU A 220 -9.69 -32.63 15.45
N GLY A 221 -10.42 -31.99 16.37
CA GLY A 221 -10.73 -32.50 17.71
C GLY A 221 -12.01 -33.32 17.74
#